data_AF-A0A1T4S2A2-F1
#
_entry.id   AF-A0A1T4S2A2-F1
#
_cell.length_a   1.000
_cell.length_b   1.000
_cell.length_c   1.000
_cell.angle_alpha   90.00
_cell.angle_beta   90.00
_cell.angle_gamma   90.00
#
_symmetry.space_group_name_H-M   'P 1'
#
loop_
_entity.id
_entity.type
_entity.pdbx_description
1 polymer ?
#
loop_
_entity_poly.entity_id
_entity_poly.type
_entity_poly.pdbx_seq_one_letter_code
_entity_poly.pdbx_strand_id
1 'polypeptide(L)' 'MLGGISIWQLLIVLGIIILIFGTKKLRNVGSDLGGAVKGFKEAVSNPEKKDEGVEKASIEKKESDQVIDSTAEKTQQKP' A
#
# COMPACT_ATOMS: atom_id res chain seq x y z
N MET A 1 7.71 -26.00 26.27
CA MET A 1 8.57 -24.80 26.22
C MET A 1 8.51 -24.18 24.82
N LEU A 2 7.40 -23.51 24.45
CA LEU A 2 7.25 -22.86 23.15
C LEU A 2 6.46 -21.54 23.29
N GLY A 3 6.75 -20.77 24.35
CA GLY A 3 6.06 -19.51 24.66
C GLY A 3 7.00 -18.31 24.73
N GLY A 4 8.11 -18.34 24.00
CA GLY A 4 9.22 -17.38 24.16
C GLY A 4 9.24 -16.21 23.18
N ILE A 5 8.42 -16.23 22.12
CA ILE A 5 8.35 -15.11 21.17
C ILE A 5 7.29 -14.15 21.71
N SER A 6 7.72 -13.24 22.57
CA SER A 6 6.86 -12.16 23.04
C SER A 6 6.68 -11.12 21.93
N ILE A 7 5.49 -10.53 21.87
CA ILE A 7 5.09 -9.54 20.86
C ILE A 7 6.08 -8.36 20.80
N TRP A 8 6.68 -8.01 21.95
CA TRP A 8 7.65 -6.93 22.06
C TRP A 8 8.94 -7.19 21.27
N GLN A 9 9.43 -8.43 21.25
CA GLN A 9 10.60 -8.82 20.48
C GLN A 9 10.31 -8.72 18.98
N LEU A 10 9.11 -9.13 18.56
CA LEU A 10 8.72 -9.06 17.15
C LEU A 10 8.64 -7.62 16.65
N LEU A 11 8.13 -6.69 17.46
CA LEU A 11 8.09 -5.26 17.13
C LEU A 11 9.49 -4.66 17.00
N ILE A 12 10.42 -5.01 17.89
CA ILE A 12 11.81 -4.55 17.82
C ILE A 12 12.48 -5.05 16.53
N VAL A 13 12.33 -6.33 16.22
CA VAL A 13 12.88 -6.93 14.99
C VAL A 13 12.26 -6.29 13.75
N LEU A 14 10.94 -6.09 13.72
CA LEU A 14 10.25 -5.41 12.63
C LEU A 14 10.76 -3.98 12.44
N GLY A 15 10.99 -3.25 13.53
CA GLY A 15 11.57 -1.91 13.50
C GLY A 15 12.93 -1.88 12.81
N ILE A 16 13.83 -2.82 13.13
CA ILE A 16 15.14 -2.92 12.49
C ILE A 16 15.01 -3.22 11.00
N ILE A 17 14.12 -4.15 10.61
CA ILE A 17 13.87 -4.46 9.19
C ILE A 17 13.37 -3.23 8.45
N ILE A 18 12.42 -2.49 9.02
CA ILE A 18 11.91 -1.24 8.41
C ILE A 18 13.04 -0.22 8.27
N LEU A 19 13.96 -0.12 9.23
CA LEU A 19 15.07 0.83 9.17
C LEU A 19 16.08 0.47 8.07
N ILE A 20 16.38 -0.82 7.88
CA ILE A 20 17.30 -1.30 6.84
C ILE A 20 16.69 -1.16 5.44
N PHE A 21 15.44 -1.61 5.27
CA PHE A 21 14.78 -1.65 3.97
C PHE A 21 14.07 -0.34 3.60
N GLY A 22 13.77 0.51 4.59
CA GLY A 22 12.91 1.68 4.46
C GLY A 22 11.43 1.32 4.34
N THR A 23 10.55 2.22 4.80
CA THR A 23 9.08 2.05 4.72
C THR A 23 8.57 2.03 3.27
N LYS A 24 9.25 2.72 2.34
CA LYS A 24 8.85 2.81 0.93
C LYS A 24 8.95 1.45 0.22
N LYS A 25 10.03 0.70 0.45
CA LYS A 25 10.24 -0.62 -0.15
C LYS A 25 9.32 -1.66 0.49
N LEU A 26 9.13 -1.58 1.81
CA LEU A 26 8.19 -2.45 2.52
C LEU A 26 6.73 -2.20 2.11
N ARG A 27 6.33 -0.95 1.83
CA ARG A 27 4.98 -0.63 1.33
C ARG A 27 4.75 -1.17 -0.08
N ASN A 28 5.71 -1.02 -0.99
CA ASN A 28 5.57 -1.53 -2.36
C ASN A 28 5.40 -3.06 -2.34
N VAL A 29 6.33 -3.77 -1.68
CA VAL A 29 6.30 -5.24 -1.58
C VAL A 29 5.11 -5.71 -0.74
N GLY A 30 4.76 -4.99 0.31
CA GLY A 30 3.62 -5.29 1.17
C GLY A 30 2.26 -5.09 0.48
N SER A 31 2.15 -4.15 -0.45
CA SER A 31 0.94 -3.97 -1.28
C SER A 31 0.74 -5.17 -2.21
N ASP A 32 1.81 -5.62 -2.86
CA ASP A 32 1.77 -6.74 -3.80
C ASP A 32 1.46 -8.06 -3.08
N LEU A 33 2.19 -8.35 -1.99
CA LEU A 33 1.96 -9.54 -1.17
C LEU A 33 0.64 -9.47 -0.41
N GLY A 34 0.26 -8.29 0.10
CA GLY A 34 -0.98 -8.08 0.83
C GLY A 34 -2.21 -8.29 -0.05
N GLY A 35 -2.16 -7.86 -1.32
CA GLY A 35 -3.22 -8.13 -2.30
C GLY A 35 -3.41 -9.63 -2.54
N ALA A 36 -2.33 -10.38 -2.73
CA ALA A 36 -2.38 -11.83 -2.93
C ALA A 36 -2.92 -12.58 -1.70
N VAL A 37 -2.46 -12.20 -0.50
CA VAL A 37 -2.93 -12.80 0.76
C VAL A 37 -4.40 -12.45 1.04
N LYS A 38 -4.86 -11.25 0.65
CA LYS A 38 -6.27 -10.85 0.79
C LYS A 38 -7.19 -11.75 -0.04
N GLY A 39 -6.86 -11.98 -1.32
CA GLY A 39 -7.62 -12.88 -2.18
C GLY A 39 -7.62 -14.33 -1.69
N PHE A 40 -6.48 -14.80 -1.15
CA PHE A 40 -6.40 -16.12 -0.51
C PHE A 40 -7.28 -16.23 0.72
N LYS A 41 -7.25 -15.23 1.63
CA LYS A 41 -8.08 -15.21 2.83
C LYS A 41 -9.57 -15.18 2.48
N GLU A 42 -9.96 -14.39 1.48
CA GLU A 42 -11.35 -14.34 1.00
C GLU A 42 -11.81 -15.68 0.43
N ALA A 43 -11.00 -16.33 -0.42
CA ALA A 43 -11.32 -17.63 -1.01
C ALA A 43 -11.44 -18.75 0.05
N VAL A 44 -10.60 -18.70 1.09
CA VAL A 44 -10.61 -19.69 2.19
C VAL A 44 -11.73 -19.41 3.19
N SER A 45 -12.05 -18.14 3.46
CA SER A 45 -13.02 -17.77 4.49
C SER A 45 -14.46 -17.72 3.98
N ASN A 46 -14.68 -17.65 2.66
CA ASN A 46 -16.02 -17.46 2.10
C ASN A 46 -16.21 -18.27 0.79
N PRO A 47 -16.51 -19.58 0.89
CA PRO A 47 -16.59 -20.46 -0.28
C PRO A 47 -17.77 -20.15 -1.21
N GLU A 48 -18.77 -19.37 -0.75
CA GLU A 48 -19.98 -19.03 -1.51
C GLU A 48 -19.86 -17.72 -2.32
N LYS A 49 -18.80 -16.93 -2.15
CA LYS A 49 -18.61 -15.62 -2.82
C LYS A 49 -17.47 -15.64 -3.85
N LYS A 50 -17.45 -16.65 -4.72
CA LYS A 50 -16.36 -16.82 -5.71
C LYS A 50 -16.38 -15.84 -6.88
N ASP A 51 -17.44 -15.04 -7.08
CA ASP A 51 -17.64 -14.31 -8.35
C ASP A 51 -17.53 -12.77 -8.31
N GLU A 52 -17.21 -12.11 -7.18
CA GLU A 52 -17.25 -10.63 -7.11
C GLU A 52 -15.93 -9.93 -6.71
N GLY A 53 -14.81 -10.65 -6.55
CA GLY A 53 -13.67 -10.14 -5.76
C GLY A 53 -12.51 -9.43 -6.47
N VAL A 54 -12.41 -9.42 -7.80
CA VAL A 54 -11.14 -9.03 -8.48
C VAL A 54 -11.08 -7.54 -8.89
N GLU A 55 -12.18 -6.78 -8.80
CA GLU A 55 -12.24 -5.42 -9.33
C GLU A 55 -12.18 -4.35 -8.23
N LYS A 56 -11.03 -4.17 -7.55
CA LYS A 56 -10.74 -2.93 -6.79
C LYS A 56 -9.29 -2.73 -6.36
N ALA A 57 -8.30 -3.18 -7.15
CA ALA A 57 -6.90 -2.78 -6.96
C ALA A 57 -6.54 -1.63 -7.92
N SER A 58 -7.20 -0.48 -7.75
CA SER A 58 -6.75 0.81 -8.31
C SER A 58 -6.95 1.85 -7.22
N ILE A 59 -5.96 1.95 -6.33
CA ILE A 59 -5.84 3.07 -5.41
C ILE A 59 -4.74 3.97 -5.94
N GLU A 60 -5.20 4.98 -6.68
CA GLU A 60 -4.78 6.37 -6.58
C GLU A 60 -3.34 6.60 -6.12
N LYS A 61 -2.48 6.81 -7.11
CA LYS A 61 -1.31 7.69 -6.99
C LYS A 61 -1.84 9.13 -6.90
N LYS A 62 -2.29 9.55 -5.71
CA LYS A 62 -2.53 10.97 -5.42
C LYS A 62 -1.52 11.47 -4.38
N GLU A 63 -0.92 12.61 -4.75
CA GLU A 63 -0.10 13.54 -3.96
C GLU A 63 1.34 13.13 -3.61
N SER A 64 2.30 13.77 -4.27
CA SER A 64 2.93 14.99 -3.75
C SER A 64 4.03 15.44 -4.73
N ASP A 65 3.70 16.37 -5.62
CA ASP A 65 4.65 17.41 -6.04
C ASP A 65 3.86 18.67 -6.41
N GLN A 66 3.45 19.39 -5.37
CA GLN A 66 2.98 20.76 -5.52
C GLN A 66 4.21 21.62 -5.78
N VAL A 67 4.45 21.95 -7.05
CA VAL A 67 5.31 23.08 -7.41
C VAL A 67 4.40 24.28 -7.66
N ILE A 68 4.35 25.08 -6.60
CA ILE A 68 4.06 26.51 -6.46
C ILE A 68 4.00 27.32 -7.78
N ASP A 69 2.93 28.10 -7.87
CA ASP A 69 2.74 29.37 -8.59
C ASP A 69 3.61 29.70 -9.82
N SER A 70 2.93 29.80 -10.96
CA SER A 70 3.01 31.02 -11.77
C SER A 70 1.67 31.23 -12.46
N THR A 71 0.81 31.98 -11.78
CA THR A 71 -0.21 32.79 -12.46
C THR A 71 0.54 33.82 -13.32
N ALA A 72 0.51 33.65 -14.63
CA ALA A 72 0.95 34.67 -15.57
C ALA A 72 0.19 34.48 -16.90
N GLU A 73 -0.81 35.34 -17.04
CA GLU A 73 -1.27 35.95 -18.28
C GLU A 73 -2.01 35.11 -19.32
N LYS A 74 -3.33 35.14 -19.16
CA LYS A 74 -4.33 35.09 -20.22
C LYS A 74 -4.10 36.27 -21.19
N THR A 75 -3.30 36.09 -22.23
CA THR A 75 -3.34 36.96 -23.41
C THR A 75 -3.99 36.20 -24.57
N GLN A 76 -5.25 36.58 -24.77
CA GLN A 76 -6.08 36.54 -25.97
C GLN A 76 -5.43 35.94 -27.23
N GLN A 77 -5.98 34.81 -27.69
CA GLN A 77 -5.81 34.39 -29.07
C GLN A 77 -7.08 33.67 -29.54
N LYS A 78 -7.97 34.42 -30.21
CA LYS A 78 -8.86 33.97 -31.31
C LYS A 78 -9.64 35.17 -31.86
N PRO A 79 -10.08 35.15 -33.13
CA PRO A 79 -9.57 34.50 -34.33
C PRO A 79 -8.64 35.41 -35.17
#